data_AF-A0A1F9XYT1-F1
#
_entry.id   AF-A0A1F9XYT1-F1
#
_cell.length_a   1.000
_cell.length_b   1.000
_cell.length_c   1.000
_cell.angle_alpha   90.00
_cell.angle_beta   90.00
_cell.angle_gamma   90.00
#
_symmetry.space_group_name_H-M   'P 1'
#
loop_
_entity.id
_entity.type
_entity.pdbx_description
1 polymer ?
#
loop_
_entity_poly.entity_id
_entity_poly.type
_entity_poly.pdbx_seq_one_letter_code
_entity_poly.pdbx_strand_id
1 'polypeptide(L)'
;MEQNKFERFSAVRNTINKTLCVVVNVAGDNVTVYTKTGGKMTFKAQYLEPLSEDEAQPIKLMIDQLKKEEESKKTSTTRIADPELIRSECDKFVRHISLRYPKSADAFKVFWAELLAIAGDQPGKTWEMKPNTSSNPCPVLKILNPATQKWVYCLNLLAGYGLRIEIKKEFLPPGCEALFPIDHAMFGAGRAVELNYKDFTPEKRRPYLDCVKLIYKNSAQQ
;
A
#
# COMPACT_ATOMS: atom_id res chain seq x y z
N MET A 1 33.48 13.96 0.42
CA MET A 1 32.04 13.97 0.78
C MET A 1 31.44 15.21 0.16
N GLU A 2 30.94 15.10 -1.08
CA GLU A 2 30.29 16.24 -1.75
C GLU A 2 28.89 16.43 -1.17
N GLN A 3 28.59 17.66 -0.76
CA GLN A 3 27.26 18.05 -0.29
C GLN A 3 26.22 17.78 -1.37
N ASN A 4 25.07 17.23 -0.98
CA ASN A 4 23.93 16.97 -1.84
C ASN A 4 23.53 18.25 -2.61
N LYS A 5 23.99 18.38 -3.85
CA LYS A 5 23.75 19.55 -4.72
C LYS A 5 22.28 19.71 -5.13
N PHE A 6 21.45 18.70 -4.87
CA PHE A 6 20.05 18.66 -5.28
C PHE A 6 19.15 18.37 -4.08
N GLU A 7 18.21 19.28 -3.85
CA GLU A 7 17.19 19.14 -2.81
C GLU A 7 15.82 18.85 -3.44
N ARG A 8 14.93 18.21 -2.70
CA ARG A 8 13.58 17.94 -3.17
C ARG A 8 12.83 19.27 -3.40
N PHE A 9 12.15 19.36 -4.54
CA PHE A 9 11.49 20.56 -5.07
C PHE A 9 12.43 21.68 -5.51
N SER A 10 13.73 21.44 -5.62
CA SER A 10 14.63 22.40 -6.27
C SER A 10 14.41 22.41 -7.78
N ALA A 11 14.64 23.59 -8.38
CA ALA A 11 14.61 23.81 -9.81
C ALA A 11 15.95 23.37 -10.42
N VAL A 12 15.90 22.55 -11.47
CA VAL A 12 17.09 22.08 -12.18
C VAL A 12 16.91 22.14 -13.68
N ARG A 13 18.01 22.31 -14.41
CA ARG A 13 18.09 22.24 -15.87
C ARG A 13 18.78 20.94 -16.26
N ASN A 14 18.20 20.22 -17.21
CA ASN A 14 18.90 19.14 -17.88
C ASN A 14 19.97 19.72 -18.81
N THR A 15 21.23 19.34 -18.62
CA THR A 15 22.35 19.93 -19.36
C THR A 15 22.40 19.50 -20.83
N ILE A 16 21.78 18.37 -21.18
CA ILE A 16 21.73 17.80 -22.54
C ILE A 16 20.69 18.52 -23.39
N ASN A 17 19.42 18.52 -22.95
CA ASN A 17 18.30 19.05 -23.76
C ASN A 17 17.80 20.43 -23.27
N LYS A 18 18.46 21.02 -22.28
CA LYS A 18 18.15 22.33 -21.67
C LYS A 18 16.74 22.45 -21.08
N THR A 19 16.05 21.33 -20.86
CA THR A 19 14.70 21.33 -20.29
C THR A 19 14.74 21.67 -18.81
N LEU A 20 13.83 22.53 -18.37
CA LEU A 20 13.64 22.86 -16.95
C LEU A 20 12.78 21.79 -16.27
N CYS A 21 13.22 21.36 -15.09
CA CYS A 21 12.62 20.29 -14.33
C CYS A 21 12.59 20.64 -12.83
N VAL A 22 11.74 19.95 -12.08
CA VAL A 22 11.65 20.05 -10.62
C VAL A 22 12.08 18.73 -10.00
N VAL A 23 13.01 18.75 -9.04
CA VAL A 23 13.46 17.54 -8.35
C VAL A 23 12.36 16.98 -7.45
N VAL A 24 12.14 15.67 -7.53
CA VAL A 24 11.09 14.96 -6.78
C VAL A 24 11.68 13.92 -5.84
N ASN A 25 12.80 13.32 -6.21
CA ASN A 25 13.50 12.35 -5.37
C ASN A 25 15.01 12.34 -5.70
N VAL A 26 15.83 12.04 -4.70
CA VAL A 26 17.28 11.90 -4.84
C VAL A 26 17.68 10.58 -4.18
N ALA A 27 18.33 9.70 -4.94
CA ALA A 27 18.77 8.38 -4.49
C ALA A 27 20.21 8.14 -4.98
N GLY A 28 21.19 8.55 -4.16
CA GLY A 28 22.59 8.63 -4.57
C GLY A 28 22.74 9.56 -5.78
N ASP A 29 23.40 9.08 -6.83
CA ASP A 29 23.59 9.84 -8.07
C ASP A 29 22.35 9.89 -8.97
N ASN A 30 21.28 9.18 -8.64
CA ASN A 30 20.05 9.18 -9.43
C ASN A 30 19.08 10.24 -8.89
N VAL A 31 18.74 11.20 -9.73
CA VAL A 31 17.82 12.29 -9.42
C VAL A 31 16.57 12.13 -10.26
N THR A 32 15.43 11.91 -9.62
CA THR A 32 14.13 11.87 -10.28
C THR A 32 13.53 13.26 -10.32
N VAL A 33 13.12 13.70 -11.50
CA VAL A 33 12.56 15.02 -11.76
C VAL A 33 11.20 14.91 -12.45
N TYR A 34 10.36 15.91 -12.25
CA TYR A 34 9.24 16.18 -13.15
C TYR A 34 9.67 17.21 -14.19
N THR A 35 9.41 16.92 -15.47
CA THR A 35 9.59 17.88 -16.55
C THR A 35 8.45 18.90 -16.56
N LYS A 36 8.64 20.05 -17.21
CA LYS A 36 7.58 21.04 -17.44
C LYS A 36 6.31 20.46 -18.08
N THR A 37 6.44 19.36 -18.84
CA THR A 37 5.32 18.63 -19.46
C THR A 37 4.62 17.63 -18.53
N GLY A 38 5.02 17.53 -17.26
CA GLY A 38 4.43 16.62 -16.27
C GLY A 38 4.98 15.18 -16.31
N GLY A 39 5.93 14.89 -17.21
CA GLY A 39 6.58 13.59 -17.30
C GLY A 39 7.56 13.37 -16.14
N LYS A 40 7.52 12.19 -15.53
CA LYS A 40 8.47 11.78 -14.49
C LYS A 40 9.66 11.06 -15.13
N MET A 41 10.87 11.56 -14.91
CA MET A 41 12.09 10.99 -15.48
C MET A 41 13.20 10.92 -14.42
N THR A 42 14.13 9.99 -14.57
CA THR A 42 15.31 9.88 -13.69
C THR A 42 16.57 10.13 -14.50
N PHE A 43 17.42 11.04 -14.01
CA PHE A 43 18.70 11.38 -14.60
C PHE A 43 19.83 11.12 -13.62
N LYS A 44 21.06 10.95 -14.13
CA LYS A 44 22.26 11.04 -13.29
C LYS A 44 22.51 12.50 -12.90
N ALA A 45 22.96 12.73 -11.67
CA ALA A 45 23.27 14.05 -11.09
C ALA A 45 24.15 14.91 -12.00
N GLN A 46 25.13 14.31 -12.69
CA GLN A 46 26.03 15.00 -13.63
C GLN A 46 25.33 15.63 -14.84
N TYR A 47 24.11 15.21 -15.17
CA TYR A 47 23.31 15.75 -16.27
C TYR A 47 22.31 16.83 -15.82
N LEU A 48 22.38 17.22 -14.55
CA LEU A 48 21.50 18.23 -13.97
C LEU A 48 22.32 19.39 -13.41
N GLU A 49 21.78 20.59 -13.56
CA GLU A 49 22.36 21.80 -13.03
C GLU A 49 21.30 22.58 -12.24
N PRO A 50 21.57 23.00 -10.99
CA PRO A 50 20.66 23.85 -10.23
C PRO A 50 20.40 25.17 -10.96
N LEU A 51 19.15 25.62 -10.91
CA LEU A 51 18.75 26.91 -11.46
C LEU A 51 18.80 27.99 -10.38
N SER A 52 19.13 29.21 -10.80
CA SER A 52 18.92 30.41 -9.97
C SER A 52 17.42 30.72 -9.82
N GLU A 53 17.05 31.52 -8.82
CA GLU A 53 15.63 31.87 -8.59
C GLU A 53 15.00 32.57 -9.80
N ASP A 54 15.76 33.39 -10.51
CA ASP A 54 15.30 34.10 -11.72
C ASP A 54 15.02 33.13 -12.87
N GLU A 55 15.88 32.14 -13.07
CA GLU A 55 15.71 31.12 -14.12
C GLU A 55 14.64 30.09 -13.78
N ALA A 56 14.28 29.95 -12.49
CA ALA A 56 13.24 29.04 -12.01
C ALA A 56 11.81 29.61 -12.17
N GLN A 57 11.66 30.90 -12.48
CA GLN A 57 10.35 31.56 -12.64
C GLN A 57 9.35 30.78 -13.54
N PRO A 58 9.75 30.23 -14.70
CA PRO A 58 8.82 29.52 -15.59
C PRO A 58 8.21 28.23 -15.00
N ILE A 59 8.80 27.70 -13.92
CA ILE A 59 8.35 26.46 -13.25
C ILE A 59 7.98 26.70 -11.78
N LYS A 60 7.94 27.95 -11.33
CA LYS A 60 7.62 28.32 -9.95
C LYS A 60 6.24 27.82 -9.50
N LEU A 61 5.21 27.99 -10.35
CA LEU A 61 3.85 27.48 -10.07
C LEU A 61 3.83 25.96 -9.87
N MET A 62 4.64 25.23 -10.64
CA MET A 62 4.75 23.78 -10.53
C MET A 62 5.46 23.37 -9.24
N ILE A 63 6.52 24.09 -8.84
CA ILE A 63 7.18 23.88 -7.55
C ILE A 63 6.20 24.12 -6.41
N ASP A 64 5.44 25.21 -6.45
CA ASP A 64 4.45 25.56 -5.42
C ASP A 64 3.32 24.54 -5.35
N GLN A 65 2.84 24.04 -6.50
CA GLN A 65 1.84 22.99 -6.56
C GLN A 65 2.36 21.67 -5.97
N LEU A 66 3.58 21.26 -6.33
CA LEU A 66 4.20 20.05 -5.79
C LEU A 66 4.43 20.14 -4.28
N LYS A 67 4.82 21.32 -3.78
CA LYS A 67 4.93 21.58 -2.34
C LYS A 67 3.56 21.48 -1.65
N LYS A 68 2.51 22.11 -2.21
CA LYS A 68 1.13 22.01 -1.69
C LYS A 68 0.59 20.58 -1.71
N GLU A 69 0.86 19.81 -2.75
CA GLU A 69 0.48 18.39 -2.83
C GLU A 69 1.21 17.54 -1.79
N GLU A 70 2.48 17.83 -1.53
CA GLU A 70 3.26 17.17 -0.48
C GLU A 70 2.76 17.55 0.92
N GLU A 71 2.45 18.82 1.17
CA GLU A 71 1.81 19.30 2.40
C GLU A 71 0.42 18.68 2.58
N SER A 72 -0.34 18.53 1.50
CA SER A 72 -1.63 17.83 1.47
C SER A 72 -1.47 16.34 1.77
N LYS A 73 -0.39 15.71 1.31
CA LYS A 73 -0.04 14.30 1.64
C LYS A 73 0.44 14.13 3.09
N LYS A 74 1.14 15.12 3.63
CA LYS A 74 1.56 15.18 5.04
C LYS A 74 0.37 15.44 5.98
N THR A 75 -0.63 16.18 5.55
CA THR A 75 -1.90 16.35 6.29
C THR A 75 -2.85 15.16 6.07
N SER A 76 -2.78 14.47 4.94
CA SER A 76 -3.54 13.23 4.70
C SER A 76 -2.98 12.01 5.45
N THR A 77 -1.87 12.14 6.20
CA THR A 77 -1.31 11.03 6.97
C THR A 77 -2.13 10.70 8.22
N THR A 78 -3.21 11.44 8.52
CA THR A 78 -4.11 11.10 9.63
C THR A 78 -5.55 11.57 9.40
N ARG A 79 -6.13 11.38 8.21
CA ARG A 79 -7.58 11.18 8.21
C ARG A 79 -7.79 9.76 8.70
N ILE A 80 -8.16 9.63 9.98
CA ILE A 80 -8.83 8.43 10.47
C ILE A 80 -10.02 8.28 9.53
N ALA A 81 -9.91 7.38 8.55
CA ALA A 81 -10.96 7.17 7.57
C ALA A 81 -12.20 6.77 8.36
N ASP A 82 -13.30 7.46 8.09
CA ASP A 82 -14.57 7.26 8.79
C ASP A 82 -14.90 5.76 8.80
N PRO A 83 -15.00 5.11 9.98
CA PRO A 83 -15.24 3.68 10.07
C PRO A 83 -16.49 3.23 9.29
N GLU A 84 -17.53 4.06 9.24
CA GLU A 84 -18.75 3.77 8.49
C GLU A 84 -18.52 3.81 6.97
N LEU A 85 -17.69 4.76 6.51
CA LEU A 85 -17.29 4.80 5.11
C LEU A 85 -16.48 3.57 4.72
N ILE A 86 -15.56 3.12 5.58
CA ILE A 86 -14.76 1.91 5.34
C ILE A 86 -15.67 0.67 5.23
N ARG A 87 -16.65 0.54 6.14
CA ARG A 87 -17.64 -0.54 6.08
C ARG A 87 -18.45 -0.49 4.79
N SER A 88 -18.96 0.69 4.43
CA SER A 88 -19.69 0.90 3.17
C SER A 88 -18.87 0.52 1.93
N GLU A 89 -17.59 0.87 1.87
CA GLU A 89 -16.72 0.46 0.75
C GLU A 89 -16.47 -1.05 0.73
N CYS A 90 -16.31 -1.68 1.90
CA CYS A 90 -16.21 -3.13 2.02
C CYS A 90 -17.53 -3.82 1.56
N ASP A 91 -18.68 -3.27 1.90
CA ASP A 91 -19.98 -3.79 1.46
C ASP A 91 -20.15 -3.68 -0.06
N LYS A 92 -19.70 -2.57 -0.67
CA LYS A 92 -19.66 -2.43 -2.14
C LYS A 92 -18.75 -3.47 -2.77
N PHE A 93 -17.57 -3.71 -2.19
CA PHE A 93 -16.66 -4.76 -2.64
C PHE A 93 -17.31 -6.15 -2.60
N VAL A 94 -17.94 -6.50 -1.48
CA VAL A 94 -18.64 -7.78 -1.32
C VAL A 94 -19.83 -7.90 -2.26
N ARG A 95 -20.60 -6.82 -2.44
CA ARG A 95 -21.71 -6.76 -3.41
C ARG A 95 -21.23 -7.01 -4.84
N HIS A 96 -20.07 -6.47 -5.22
CA HIS A 96 -19.49 -6.71 -6.54
C HIS A 96 -19.22 -8.21 -6.77
N ILE A 97 -18.67 -8.89 -5.76
CA ILE A 97 -18.43 -10.33 -5.81
C ILE A 97 -19.76 -11.08 -5.89
N SER A 98 -20.75 -10.72 -5.07
CA SER A 98 -22.03 -11.45 -5.00
C SER A 98 -22.82 -11.39 -6.30
N LEU A 99 -22.70 -10.30 -7.07
CA LEU A 99 -23.35 -10.17 -8.38
C LEU A 99 -22.84 -11.19 -9.41
N ARG A 100 -21.56 -11.57 -9.34
CA ARG A 100 -20.94 -12.51 -10.28
C ARG A 100 -20.85 -13.93 -9.72
N TYR A 101 -20.60 -14.05 -8.43
CA TYR A 101 -20.26 -15.28 -7.71
C TYR A 101 -20.92 -15.29 -6.32
N PRO A 102 -22.24 -15.53 -6.20
CA PRO A 102 -22.98 -15.39 -4.94
C PRO A 102 -22.44 -16.31 -3.83
N LYS A 103 -22.20 -17.59 -4.14
CA LYS A 103 -21.64 -18.56 -3.17
C LYS A 103 -20.24 -18.15 -2.68
N SER A 104 -19.43 -17.59 -3.56
CA SER A 104 -18.09 -17.08 -3.23
C SER A 104 -18.19 -15.88 -2.28
N ALA A 105 -19.15 -14.98 -2.50
CA ALA A 105 -19.38 -13.85 -1.61
C ALA A 105 -19.83 -14.29 -0.20
N ASP A 106 -20.68 -15.31 -0.10
CA ASP A 106 -21.10 -15.84 1.20
C ASP A 106 -19.93 -16.50 1.95
N ALA A 107 -19.13 -17.32 1.27
CA ALA A 107 -17.93 -17.91 1.85
C ALA A 107 -16.90 -16.85 2.28
N PHE A 108 -16.74 -15.79 1.48
CA PHE A 108 -15.91 -14.64 1.82
C PHE A 108 -16.42 -13.94 3.08
N LYS A 109 -17.73 -13.62 3.17
CA LYS A 109 -18.32 -12.95 4.35
C LYS A 109 -18.10 -13.73 5.63
N VAL A 110 -18.30 -15.06 5.59
CA VAL A 110 -18.08 -15.93 6.75
C VAL A 110 -16.63 -15.87 7.20
N PHE A 111 -15.69 -16.07 6.26
CA PHE A 111 -14.27 -16.04 6.59
C PHE A 111 -13.81 -14.65 7.06
N TRP A 112 -14.31 -13.59 6.43
CA TRP A 112 -14.03 -12.22 6.82
C TRP A 112 -14.50 -11.93 8.25
N ALA A 113 -15.72 -12.34 8.61
CA ALA A 113 -16.23 -12.21 9.97
C ALA A 113 -15.38 -13.01 10.99
N GLU A 114 -14.96 -14.23 10.64
CA GLU A 114 -14.06 -15.05 11.47
C GLU A 114 -12.70 -14.36 11.69
N LEU A 115 -12.16 -13.70 10.67
CA LEU A 115 -10.92 -12.92 10.76
C LEU A 115 -11.08 -11.67 11.62
N LEU A 116 -12.18 -10.92 11.45
CA LEU A 116 -12.46 -9.72 12.25
C LEU A 116 -12.66 -10.06 13.74
N ALA A 117 -13.23 -11.23 14.05
CA ALA A 117 -13.33 -11.71 15.42
C ALA A 117 -11.96 -11.93 16.08
N ILE A 118 -10.92 -12.26 15.30
CA ILE A 118 -9.55 -12.45 15.78
C ILE A 118 -8.81 -11.12 15.87
N ALA A 119 -8.86 -10.31 14.81
CA ALA A 119 -8.16 -9.03 14.72
C ALA A 119 -8.77 -7.93 15.59
N GLY A 120 -10.03 -8.11 16.01
CA GLY A 120 -10.90 -7.06 16.52
C GLY A 120 -11.51 -6.26 15.38
N ASP A 121 -12.82 -6.03 15.40
CA ASP A 121 -13.52 -5.27 14.36
C ASP A 121 -13.43 -3.75 14.63
N GLN A 122 -12.31 -3.14 14.24
CA GLN A 122 -12.05 -1.70 14.37
C GLN A 122 -11.61 -1.13 13.01
N PRO A 123 -12.56 -0.79 12.12
CA PRO A 123 -12.24 -0.25 10.80
C PRO A 123 -11.36 1.01 10.91
N GLY A 124 -10.36 1.10 10.04
CA GLY A 124 -9.34 2.16 10.04
C GLY A 124 -8.14 1.85 10.96
N LYS A 125 -8.32 0.98 11.95
CA LYS A 125 -7.28 0.60 12.91
C LYS A 125 -6.75 -0.82 12.67
N THR A 126 -7.58 -1.83 12.94
CA THR A 126 -7.21 -3.26 12.82
C THR A 126 -7.41 -3.81 11.42
N TRP A 127 -8.23 -3.13 10.62
CA TRP A 127 -8.43 -3.44 9.20
C TRP A 127 -8.86 -2.19 8.45
N GLU A 128 -8.74 -2.19 7.13
CA GLU A 128 -9.29 -1.14 6.28
C GLU A 128 -9.58 -1.67 4.86
N MET A 129 -10.15 -0.80 4.03
CA MET A 129 -10.33 -1.06 2.60
C MET A 129 -9.24 -0.30 1.83
N LYS A 130 -8.46 -0.99 0.99
CA LYS A 130 -7.57 -0.29 0.06
C LYS A 130 -8.41 0.59 -0.87
N PRO A 131 -7.98 1.83 -1.16
CA PRO A 131 -8.78 2.78 -1.91
C PRO A 131 -9.08 2.26 -3.32
N ASN A 132 -10.20 2.66 -3.89
CA ASN A 132 -10.60 2.28 -5.26
C ASN A 132 -9.63 2.78 -6.35
N THR A 133 -8.75 3.73 -6.02
CA THR A 133 -7.66 4.20 -6.88
C THR A 133 -6.42 3.29 -6.84
N SER A 134 -6.38 2.31 -5.94
CA SER A 134 -5.36 1.27 -5.91
C SER A 134 -5.52 0.34 -7.11
N SER A 135 -4.42 -0.23 -7.59
CA SER A 135 -4.46 -1.28 -8.61
C SER A 135 -5.15 -2.56 -8.14
N ASN A 136 -5.33 -2.74 -6.83
CA ASN A 136 -6.00 -3.89 -6.22
C ASN A 136 -6.84 -3.49 -4.99
N PRO A 137 -8.01 -2.86 -5.18
CA PRO A 137 -8.90 -2.55 -4.06
C PRO A 137 -9.36 -3.85 -3.39
N CYS A 138 -9.02 -4.00 -2.12
CA CYS A 138 -9.38 -5.16 -1.30
C CYS A 138 -9.39 -4.79 0.19
N PRO A 139 -10.13 -5.54 1.01
CA PRO A 139 -10.00 -5.46 2.47
C PRO A 139 -8.63 -5.98 2.89
N VAL A 140 -8.05 -5.32 3.88
CA VAL A 140 -6.71 -5.61 4.40
C VAL A 140 -6.74 -5.62 5.93
N LEU A 141 -6.18 -6.67 6.54
CA LEU A 141 -5.90 -6.69 7.97
C LEU A 141 -4.59 -5.95 8.27
N LYS A 142 -4.60 -5.22 9.38
CA LYS A 142 -3.49 -4.42 9.88
C LYS A 142 -2.99 -5.01 11.19
N ILE A 143 -1.68 -4.94 11.37
CA ILE A 143 -1.01 -5.33 12.60
C ILE A 143 -0.25 -4.13 13.15
N LEU A 144 -0.20 -4.01 14.47
CA LEU A 144 0.68 -3.05 15.13
C LEU A 144 2.11 -3.59 15.05
N ASN A 145 3.00 -2.86 14.37
CA ASN A 145 4.41 -3.18 14.38
C ASN A 145 5.02 -2.67 15.70
N PRO A 146 5.50 -3.55 16.60
CA PRO A 146 5.96 -3.14 17.94
C PRO A 146 7.20 -2.25 17.87
N ALA A 147 8.09 -2.46 16.89
CA ALA A 147 9.31 -1.66 16.73
C ALA A 147 9.03 -0.21 16.31
N THR A 148 7.95 0.02 15.54
CA THR A 148 7.63 1.37 15.02
C THR A 148 6.41 2.01 15.67
N GLN A 149 5.66 1.24 16.48
CA GLN A 149 4.37 1.62 17.06
C GLN A 149 3.35 2.10 16.02
N LYS A 150 3.45 1.59 14.77
CA LYS A 150 2.58 1.95 13.66
C LYS A 150 1.77 0.75 13.22
N TRP A 151 0.50 0.99 12.91
CA TRP A 151 -0.34 0.01 12.23
C TRP A 151 0.08 -0.11 10.77
N VAL A 152 0.42 -1.32 10.34
CA VAL A 152 0.87 -1.61 8.99
C VAL A 152 0.02 -2.71 8.37
N TYR A 153 -0.13 -2.69 7.05
CA TYR A 153 -0.81 -3.76 6.33
C TYR A 153 -0.09 -5.09 6.53
N CYS A 154 -0.85 -6.12 6.86
CA CYS A 154 -0.37 -7.47 7.11
C CYS A 154 -0.89 -8.46 6.08
N LEU A 155 -2.22 -8.49 5.87
CA LEU A 155 -2.89 -9.53 5.09
C LEU A 155 -3.93 -8.92 4.15
N ASN A 156 -3.75 -9.05 2.84
CA ASN A 156 -4.69 -8.58 1.81
C ASN A 156 -5.61 -9.73 1.37
N LEU A 157 -6.91 -9.45 1.18
CA LEU A 157 -7.87 -10.44 0.68
C LEU A 157 -8.46 -10.04 -0.66
N LEU A 158 -7.92 -10.58 -1.75
CA LEU A 158 -8.43 -10.34 -3.09
C LEU A 158 -9.48 -11.41 -3.42
N ALA A 159 -10.73 -11.00 -3.53
CA ALA A 159 -11.85 -11.90 -3.75
C ALA A 159 -12.46 -11.73 -5.14
N GLY A 160 -12.81 -12.86 -5.76
CA GLY A 160 -13.42 -12.95 -7.08
C GLY A 160 -14.01 -14.35 -7.30
N TYR A 161 -13.63 -15.00 -8.40
CA TYR A 161 -13.98 -16.42 -8.62
C TYR A 161 -13.39 -17.32 -7.52
N GLY A 162 -12.16 -17.02 -7.09
CA GLY A 162 -11.50 -17.60 -5.91
C GLY A 162 -11.13 -16.52 -4.89
N LEU A 163 -10.52 -16.94 -3.79
CA LEU A 163 -9.93 -16.06 -2.78
C LEU A 163 -8.41 -16.13 -2.88
N ARG A 164 -7.77 -15.01 -3.22
CA ARG A 164 -6.32 -14.87 -3.08
C ARG A 164 -6.02 -14.12 -1.79
N ILE A 165 -5.21 -14.73 -0.94
CA ILE A 165 -4.73 -14.12 0.29
C ILE A 165 -3.24 -13.83 0.13
N GLU A 166 -2.84 -12.59 0.38
CA GLU A 166 -1.42 -12.20 0.36
C GLU A 166 -0.99 -11.70 1.73
N ILE A 167 0.15 -12.20 2.21
CA ILE A 167 0.72 -11.88 3.52
C ILE A 167 2.14 -11.33 3.39
N LYS A 168 2.45 -10.32 4.19
CA LYS A 168 3.83 -9.85 4.37
C LYS A 168 4.64 -10.89 5.14
N LYS A 169 5.71 -11.40 4.52
CA LYS A 169 6.47 -12.55 5.03
C LYS A 169 7.07 -12.31 6.42
N GLU A 170 7.39 -11.06 6.75
CA GLU A 170 7.93 -10.67 8.05
C GLU A 170 6.93 -10.83 9.20
N PHE A 171 5.63 -10.91 8.91
CA PHE A 171 4.59 -11.17 9.90
C PHE A 171 4.08 -12.60 9.87
N LEU A 172 4.60 -13.45 8.98
CA LEU A 172 4.18 -14.86 8.92
C LEU A 172 4.84 -15.65 10.06
N PRO A 173 4.08 -16.34 10.94
CA PRO A 173 4.66 -17.16 11.99
C PRO A 173 5.43 -18.35 11.41
N PRO A 174 6.55 -18.76 12.05
CA PRO A 174 7.27 -19.97 11.65
C PRO A 174 6.37 -21.19 11.64
N GLY A 175 6.47 -22.01 10.59
CA GLY A 175 5.65 -23.21 10.40
C GLY A 175 4.34 -22.97 9.62
N CYS A 176 3.99 -21.71 9.31
CA CYS A 176 2.82 -21.36 8.51
C CYS A 176 3.14 -21.17 7.01
N GLU A 177 4.39 -21.37 6.58
CA GLU A 177 4.85 -21.14 5.21
C GLU A 177 4.09 -21.97 4.18
N ALA A 178 3.78 -23.23 4.52
CA ALA A 178 3.04 -24.13 3.65
C ALA A 178 1.60 -23.67 3.37
N LEU A 179 1.02 -22.82 4.23
CA LEU A 179 -0.30 -22.23 3.99
C LEU A 179 -0.27 -21.18 2.88
N PHE A 180 0.89 -20.57 2.63
CA PHE A 180 1.14 -19.55 1.63
C PHE A 180 2.27 -19.97 0.69
N PRO A 181 2.04 -20.96 -0.20
CA PRO A 181 3.08 -21.59 -0.99
C PRO A 181 3.65 -20.70 -2.11
N ILE A 182 2.93 -19.63 -2.50
CA ILE A 182 3.35 -18.73 -3.56
C ILE A 182 4.36 -17.73 -2.97
N ASP A 183 5.62 -17.79 -3.38
CA ASP A 183 6.65 -16.82 -3.02
C ASP A 183 6.64 -15.61 -3.97
N HIS A 184 7.23 -14.50 -3.55
CA HIS A 184 7.30 -13.24 -4.30
C HIS A 184 5.92 -12.74 -4.77
N ALA A 185 4.95 -12.74 -3.85
CA ALA A 185 3.60 -12.25 -4.14
C ALA A 185 3.60 -10.81 -4.65
N MET A 186 2.57 -10.46 -5.43
CA MET A 186 2.46 -9.13 -6.02
C MET A 186 2.21 -8.05 -4.95
N PHE A 187 2.37 -6.78 -5.32
CA PHE A 187 2.02 -5.61 -4.49
C PHE A 187 2.73 -5.51 -3.12
N GLY A 188 3.95 -6.06 -3.01
CA GLY A 188 4.79 -5.92 -1.81
C GLY A 188 4.40 -6.84 -0.66
N ALA A 189 3.52 -7.81 -0.90
CA ALA A 189 3.35 -8.95 -0.02
C ALA A 189 4.46 -9.98 -0.28
N GLY A 190 4.93 -10.67 0.76
CA GLY A 190 6.02 -11.63 0.60
C GLY A 190 5.53 -12.96 0.06
N ARG A 191 4.39 -13.45 0.56
CA ARG A 191 3.84 -14.76 0.23
C ARG A 191 2.33 -14.69 -0.04
N ALA A 192 1.81 -15.66 -0.78
CA ALA A 192 0.40 -15.74 -1.10
C ALA A 192 -0.15 -17.17 -1.19
N VAL A 193 -1.48 -17.28 -1.22
CA VAL A 193 -2.22 -18.49 -1.56
C VAL A 193 -3.44 -18.13 -2.39
N GLU A 194 -3.85 -19.04 -3.26
CA GLU A 194 -5.10 -18.98 -3.99
C GLU A 194 -6.00 -20.13 -3.54
N LEU A 195 -7.21 -19.79 -3.09
CA LEU A 195 -8.16 -20.71 -2.49
C LEU A 195 -9.43 -20.75 -3.34
N ASN A 196 -9.92 -21.96 -3.58
CA ASN A 196 -11.20 -22.17 -4.24
C ASN A 196 -12.32 -22.11 -3.21
N TYR A 197 -13.30 -21.23 -3.40
CA TYR A 197 -14.44 -21.11 -2.48
C TYR A 197 -15.27 -22.39 -2.39
N LYS A 198 -15.32 -23.22 -3.44
CA LYS A 198 -16.01 -24.54 -3.39
C LYS A 198 -15.40 -25.47 -2.35
N ASP A 199 -14.10 -25.30 -2.11
CA ASP A 199 -13.32 -26.11 -1.19
C ASP A 199 -13.04 -25.39 0.13
N PHE A 200 -13.62 -24.21 0.37
CA PHE A 200 -13.28 -23.40 1.55
C PHE A 200 -14.14 -23.73 2.76
N THR A 201 -14.18 -25.02 3.11
CA THR A 201 -14.93 -25.57 4.26
C THR A 201 -14.34 -25.10 5.59
N PRO A 202 -15.09 -25.12 6.70
CA PRO A 202 -14.59 -24.71 8.01
C PRO A 202 -13.24 -25.35 8.39
N GLU A 203 -13.05 -26.62 8.06
CA GLU A 203 -11.83 -27.39 8.33
C GLU A 203 -10.64 -26.84 7.54
N LYS A 204 -10.86 -26.44 6.28
CA LYS A 204 -9.84 -25.84 5.42
C LYS A 204 -9.58 -24.36 5.76
N ARG A 205 -10.55 -23.64 6.35
CA ARG A 205 -10.35 -22.26 6.85
C ARG A 205 -9.53 -22.21 8.13
N ARG A 206 -9.70 -23.22 9.00
CA ARG A 206 -9.13 -23.24 10.35
C ARG A 206 -7.61 -22.99 10.41
N PRO A 207 -6.75 -23.63 9.59
CA PRO A 207 -5.32 -23.34 9.61
C PRO A 207 -4.98 -21.87 9.35
N TYR A 208 -5.72 -21.21 8.46
CA TYR A 208 -5.54 -19.78 8.17
C TYR A 208 -5.96 -18.91 9.37
N LEU A 209 -7.09 -19.24 10.01
CA LEU A 209 -7.54 -18.55 11.22
C LEU A 209 -6.55 -18.72 12.37
N ASP A 210 -6.01 -19.92 12.56
CA ASP A 210 -5.03 -20.20 13.63
C ASP A 210 -3.70 -19.50 13.35
N CYS A 211 -3.25 -19.43 12.09
CA CYS A 211 -2.13 -18.58 11.68
C CYS A 211 -2.38 -17.12 12.06
N VAL A 212 -3.54 -16.56 11.73
CA VAL A 212 -3.87 -15.15 12.05
C VAL A 212 -3.93 -14.92 13.56
N LYS A 213 -4.47 -15.85 14.36
CA LYS A 213 -4.42 -15.76 15.83
C LYS A 213 -2.98 -15.68 16.34
N LEU A 214 -2.07 -16.49 15.80
CA LEU A 214 -0.65 -16.45 16.19
C LEU A 214 -0.01 -15.10 15.85
N ILE A 215 -0.33 -14.53 14.69
CA ILE A 215 0.13 -13.20 14.28
C ILE A 215 -0.25 -12.14 15.33
N TYR A 216 -1.54 -12.06 15.66
CA TYR A 216 -2.04 -11.05 16.60
C TYR A 216 -1.54 -11.30 18.04
N LYS A 217 -1.41 -12.57 18.45
CA LYS A 217 -0.84 -12.92 19.76
C LYS A 217 0.62 -12.47 19.88
N ASN A 218 1.44 -12.72 18.86
CA ASN A 218 2.84 -12.33 18.86
C ASN A 218 3.01 -10.80 18.85
N SER A 219 2.13 -10.08 18.15
CA SER A 219 2.15 -8.60 18.16
C SER A 219 1.74 -7.96 19.48
N ALA A 220 1.01 -8.69 20.34
CA ALA A 220 0.60 -8.21 21.66
C ALA A 220 1.63 -8.53 22.76
N GLN A 221 2.61 -9.39 22.48
CA GLN A 221 3.59 -9.89 23.45
C GLN A 221 5.01 -9.32 23.24
N GLN A 222 5.23 -8.46 22.24
CA GLN A 222 6.49 -7.80 21.92
C GLN A 222 6.41 -6.30 22.17
#